data_AF-A0A2U3L4M6-F1
#
_entry.id   AF-A0A2U3L4M6-F1
#
_cell.length_a   1.000
_cell.length_b   1.000
_cell.length_c   1.000
_cell.angle_alpha   90.00
_cell.angle_beta   90.00
_cell.angle_gamma   90.00
#
_symmetry.space_group_name_H-M   'P 1'
#
loop_
_entity.id
_entity.type
_entity.pdbx_description
1 polymer ?
#
loop_
_entity_poly.entity_id
_entity_poly.type
_entity_poly.pdbx_seq_one_letter_code
_entity_poly.pdbx_strand_id
1 'polypeptide(L)'
;MEVHFKPEWEAKLAEMADVTGRRADDLLEDAFAAYCQEAAVIRDMLDSRYDDLESGRVKPVDGEDVFARLRRKSEERRGPRA
;
A
#
# COMPACT_ATOMS: atom_id res chain seq x y z
N MET A 1 -5.08 7.35 -23.82
CA MET A 1 -6.11 6.50 -23.17
C MET A 1 -7.16 7.46 -22.63
N GLU A 2 -8.43 7.22 -22.90
CA GLU A 2 -9.52 8.02 -22.32
C GLU A 2 -10.11 7.26 -21.14
N VAL A 3 -10.29 7.96 -20.01
CA VAL A 3 -10.83 7.39 -18.76
C VAL A 3 -12.11 8.12 -18.44
N HIS A 4 -13.21 7.38 -18.36
CA HIS A 4 -14.51 7.93 -17.99
C HIS A 4 -14.74 7.77 -16.49
N PHE A 5 -14.96 8.89 -15.82
CA PHE A 5 -15.27 8.90 -14.40
C PHE A 5 -16.78 8.95 -14.19
N LYS A 6 -17.20 8.65 -12.96
CA LYS A 6 -18.58 8.96 -12.56
C LYS A 6 -18.72 10.48 -12.41
N PRO A 7 -19.91 11.06 -12.67
CA PRO A 7 -20.10 12.50 -12.66
C PRO A 7 -19.64 13.20 -11.37
N GLU A 8 -19.77 12.54 -10.22
CA GLU A 8 -19.30 13.09 -8.94
C GLU A 8 -17.79 13.33 -8.90
N TRP A 9 -17.00 12.49 -9.58
CA TRP A 9 -15.55 12.60 -9.62
C TRP A 9 -15.09 13.58 -10.69
N GLU A 10 -15.82 13.69 -11.80
CA GLU A 10 -15.58 14.73 -12.81
C GLU A 10 -15.80 16.13 -12.23
N ALA A 11 -16.92 16.33 -11.51
CA ALA A 11 -17.20 17.59 -10.84
C ALA A 11 -16.13 17.94 -9.81
N LYS A 12 -15.69 16.96 -9.02
CA LYS A 12 -14.62 17.15 -8.03
C LYS A 12 -13.28 17.48 -8.68
N LEU A 13 -12.94 16.84 -9.80
CA LEU A 13 -11.70 17.13 -10.52
C LEU A 13 -11.72 18.53 -11.13
N ALA A 14 -12.86 18.97 -11.67
CA ALA A 14 -13.05 20.33 -12.18
C ALA A 14 -12.89 21.37 -11.06
N GLU A 15 -13.53 21.15 -9.90
CA GLU A 15 -13.37 22.01 -8.72
C GLU A 15 -11.90 22.11 -8.28
N MET A 16 -11.19 20.99 -8.24
CA MET A 16 -9.77 20.98 -7.89
C MET A 16 -8.91 21.72 -8.92
N ALA A 17 -9.21 21.58 -10.21
CA ALA A 17 -8.53 22.32 -11.27
C ALA A 17 -8.73 23.84 -11.10
N ASP A 18 -9.96 24.28 -10.82
CA ASP A 18 -10.28 25.69 -10.58
C ASP A 18 -9.56 26.24 -9.34
N VAL A 19 -9.57 25.50 -8.22
CA VAL A 19 -8.94 25.92 -6.96
C VAL A 19 -7.42 25.99 -7.09
N THR A 20 -6.81 25.04 -7.79
CA THR A 20 -5.35 24.95 -7.92
C THR A 20 -4.80 25.77 -9.09
N GLY A 21 -5.66 26.19 -10.02
CA GLY A 21 -5.27 26.79 -11.29
C GLY A 21 -4.51 25.82 -12.22
N ARG A 22 -4.52 24.52 -11.90
CA ARG A 22 -3.86 23.48 -12.69
C ARG A 22 -4.85 22.81 -13.60
N ARG A 23 -4.35 22.21 -14.69
CA ARG A 23 -5.21 21.42 -15.56
C ARG A 23 -5.60 20.10 -14.88
N ALA A 24 -6.80 19.63 -15.20
CA ALA A 24 -7.33 18.39 -14.67
C ALA A 24 -6.45 17.17 -15.00
N ASP A 25 -5.84 17.14 -16.19
CA ASP A 25 -4.92 16.07 -16.60
C ASP A 25 -3.62 16.09 -15.80
N ASP A 26 -3.05 17.26 -15.51
CA ASP A 26 -1.86 17.36 -14.66
C ASP A 26 -2.13 16.83 -13.24
N LEU A 27 -3.32 17.13 -12.68
CA LEU A 27 -3.72 16.63 -11.36
C LEU A 27 -3.91 15.11 -11.34
N LEU A 28 -4.47 14.55 -12.42
CA LEU A 28 -4.64 13.11 -12.56
C LEU A 28 -3.30 12.40 -12.73
N GLU A 29 -2.39 12.97 -13.51
CA GLU A 29 -1.06 12.41 -13.72
C GLU A 29 -0.29 12.33 -12.40
N ASP A 30 -0.31 13.39 -11.59
CA ASP A 30 0.32 13.39 -10.26
C ASP A 30 -0.29 12.33 -9.33
N ALA A 31 -1.62 12.25 -9.27
CA ALA A 31 -2.31 11.26 -8.43
C ALA A 31 -1.99 9.82 -8.87
N PHE A 32 -1.91 9.59 -10.18
CA PHE A 32 -1.56 8.29 -10.75
C PHE A 32 -0.09 7.95 -10.50
N ALA A 33 0.82 8.92 -10.66
CA ALA A 33 2.24 8.74 -10.36
C ALA A 33 2.45 8.37 -8.88
N ALA A 34 1.75 9.04 -7.96
CA ALA A 34 1.79 8.71 -6.54
C ALA A 34 1.29 7.27 -6.27
N TYR A 35 0.16 6.89 -6.86
CA TYR A 35 -0.36 5.52 -6.75
C TYR A 35 0.64 4.47 -7.26
N CYS A 36 1.26 4.71 -8.42
CA CYS A 36 2.26 3.82 -8.98
C CYS A 36 3.51 3.71 -8.10
N GLN A 37 3.96 4.82 -7.49
CA GLN A 37 5.09 4.81 -6.56
C GLN A 37 4.78 3.98 -5.31
N GLU A 38 3.61 4.16 -4.71
CA GLU A 38 3.18 3.37 -3.55
C GLU A 38 3.10 1.87 -3.89
N ALA A 39 2.50 1.55 -5.04
CA ALA A 39 2.44 0.18 -5.53
C ALA A 39 3.84 -0.41 -5.77
N ALA A 40 4.77 0.37 -6.34
CA ALA A 40 6.14 -0.06 -6.59
C ALA A 40 6.89 -0.39 -5.30
N VAL A 41 6.73 0.42 -4.24
CA VAL A 41 7.36 0.15 -2.93
C VAL A 41 6.84 -1.16 -2.34
N ILE A 42 5.53 -1.41 -2.41
CA ILE A 42 4.95 -2.67 -1.92
C ILE A 42 5.46 -3.85 -2.74
N ARG A 43 5.53 -3.70 -4.07
CA ARG A 43 6.03 -4.73 -4.98
C ARG A 43 7.49 -5.06 -4.71
N ASP A 44 8.36 -4.05 -4.58
CA ASP A 44 9.78 -4.24 -4.27
C ASP A 44 9.98 -5.02 -2.96
N MET A 45 9.21 -4.66 -1.93
CA MET A 45 9.25 -5.39 -0.66
C MET A 45 8.80 -6.86 -0.83
N LEU A 46 7.76 -7.14 -1.61
CA LEU A 46 7.27 -8.51 -1.80
C LEU A 46 8.17 -9.34 -2.71
N ASP A 47 8.64 -8.76 -3.81
CA ASP A 47 9.49 -9.41 -4.79
C ASP A 47 10.86 -9.74 -4.15
N SER A 48 11.45 -8.84 -3.37
CA SER A 48 12.68 -9.14 -2.61
C SER A 48 12.51 -10.28 -1.59
N ARG A 49 11.34 -10.39 -0.94
CA ARG A 49 11.06 -11.51 -0.01
C ARG A 49 10.88 -12.82 -0.75
N TYR A 50 10.27 -12.78 -1.93
CA TYR A 50 10.17 -13.93 -2.80
C TYR A 50 11.57 -14.40 -3.24
N ASP A 51 12.43 -13.50 -3.70
CA ASP A 51 13.80 -13.81 -4.10
C ASP A 51 14.63 -14.41 -2.95
N ASP A 52 14.48 -13.88 -1.74
CA ASP A 52 15.13 -14.43 -0.54
C ASP A 52 14.68 -15.87 -0.23
N LEU A 53 13.40 -16.19 -0.46
CA LEU A 53 12.84 -17.54 -0.29
C LEU A 53 13.31 -18.47 -1.41
N GLU A 54 13.22 -18.04 -2.66
CA GLU A 54 13.60 -18.82 -3.84
C GLU A 54 15.09 -19.15 -3.82
N SER A 55 15.93 -18.18 -3.46
CA SER A 55 17.38 -18.38 -3.32
C SER A 55 17.79 -19.21 -2.11
N GLY A 56 16.86 -19.52 -1.20
CA GLY A 56 17.14 -20.22 0.06
C GLY A 56 17.95 -19.40 1.06
N ARG A 57 18.09 -18.08 0.85
CA ARG A 57 18.75 -17.16 1.79
C ARG A 57 18.02 -17.12 3.13
N VAL A 58 16.70 -17.26 3.11
CA VAL A 58 15.87 -17.36 4.32
C VAL A 58 15.18 -18.72 4.40
N LYS A 59 14.96 -19.20 5.62
CA LYS A 59 14.24 -20.44 5.86
C LYS A 59 12.74 -20.17 6.02
N PRO A 60 11.87 -20.88 5.29
CA PRO A 60 10.44 -20.88 5.57
C PRO A 60 10.17 -21.30 7.02
N VAL A 61 9.13 -20.73 7.60
CA VAL A 61 8.65 -21.05 8.95
C VAL A 61 7.16 -21.36 8.86
N ASP A 62 6.67 -22.23 9.74
CA ASP A 62 5.24 -22.53 9.80
C ASP A 62 4.46 -21.28 10.25
N GLY A 63 3.41 -20.95 9.51
CA GLY A 63 2.62 -19.74 9.72
C GLY A 63 1.84 -19.77 11.03
N GLU A 64 1.21 -20.89 11.35
CA GLU A 64 0.39 -21.04 12.55
C GLU A 64 1.26 -20.96 13.81
N ASP A 65 2.43 -21.60 13.81
CA ASP A 65 3.39 -21.51 14.90
C ASP A 65 3.87 -20.06 15.12
N VAL A 66 4.11 -19.33 14.04
CA VAL A 66 4.50 -17.90 14.11
C VAL A 66 3.35 -17.06 14.66
N PHE A 67 2.13 -17.25 14.17
CA PHE A 67 0.95 -16.52 14.66
C PHE A 67 0.68 -16.79 16.14
N ALA A 68 0.71 -18.06 16.56
CA ALA A 68 0.54 -18.46 17.95
C ALA A 68 1.60 -17.79 18.86
N ARG A 69 2.87 -17.79 18.42
CA ARG A 69 3.95 -17.11 19.14
C ARG A 69 3.74 -15.60 19.24
N LEU A 70 3.29 -14.94 18.18
CA LEU A 70 3.02 -13.50 18.17
C LEU A 70 1.84 -13.15 19.09
N ARG A 71 0.78 -13.96 19.08
CA ARG A 71 -0.39 -13.80 19.96
C ARG A 71 0.00 -13.91 21.43
N ARG A 72 0.73 -14.96 21.80
CA ARG A 72 1.25 -15.12 23.17
C ARG A 72 2.08 -13.91 23.61
N LYS A 73 3.01 -13.46 22.77
CA LYS A 73 3.84 -12.27 23.06
C LYS A 73 2.99 -11.00 23.25
N SER A 74 1.90 -10.85 22.51
CA SER A 74 0.97 -9.73 22.67
C SER A 74 0.17 -9.82 23.96
N GLU A 75 -0.22 -11.02 24.39
CA GLU A 75 -0.97 -11.26 25.63
C GLU A 75 -0.09 -11.01 26.86
N GLU A 76 1.15 -11.50 26.85
CA GLU A 76 2.15 -11.21 27.89
C GLU A 76 2.36 -9.71 28.09
N ARG A 77 2.41 -8.94 26.99
CA ARG A 77 2.53 -7.47 27.03
C ARG A 77 1.27 -6.76 27.56
N ARG A 78 0.11 -7.40 27.48
CA ARG A 78 -1.18 -6.88 27.95
C ARG A 78 -1.55 -7.40 29.34
N GLY A 79 -0.68 -8.19 29.98
CA GLY A 79 -0.86 -8.65 31.36
C GLY A 79 -1.10 -7.49 32.34
N PRO A 80 -1.67 -7.75 33.53
CA PRO A 80 -2.11 -6.69 34.42
C PRO A 80 -0.94 -5.77 34.74
N ARG A 81 -1.16 -4.45 34.58
CA ARG A 81 -0.26 -3.45 35.14
C ARG A 81 -0.18 -3.72 36.64
N ALA A 82 1.01 -4.10 37.12
CA ALA A 82 1.34 -4.07 38.54
C ALA A 82 1.26 -2.63 39.07
#